data_AF-A0A4R6ELS9-F1
#
_entry.id   AF-A0A4R6ELS9-F1
#
_cell.length_a   1.000
_cell.length_b   1.000
_cell.length_c   1.000
_cell.angle_alpha   90.00
_cell.angle_beta   90.00
_cell.angle_gamma   90.00
#
_symmetry.space_group_name_H-M   'P 1'
#
loop_
_entity.id
_entity.type
_entity.pdbx_description
1 polymer ?
#
loop_
_entity_poly.entity_id
_entity_poly.type
_entity_poly.pdbx_seq_one_letter_code
_entity_poly.pdbx_strand_id
1 'polypeptide(L)'
;MTPRALLAGPSRSNLPDYHNYPQKQADALVKVGLLAKQPARVKDGVQTVSGSRYSLTDEGRKAYRTMSPAENSRLCGGKSKVVEITSAIAPDKVEIGTSIEVRYTGKVVDRPGWDDEAVLRPFFPELLSTTNDQFNNYNIVTLTKDGWTVTH
;
A
#
# COMPACT_ATOMS: atom_id res chain seq x y z
N MET A 1 17.65 22.08 -37.57
CA MET A 1 16.18 22.02 -37.63
C MET A 1 15.79 20.56 -37.46
N THR A 2 15.23 20.22 -36.30
CA THR A 2 14.89 18.83 -35.94
C THR A 2 13.37 18.75 -35.81
N PRO A 3 12.68 17.75 -36.40
CA PRO A 3 11.23 17.69 -36.31
C PRO A 3 10.77 17.38 -34.89
N ARG A 4 9.77 18.15 -34.45
CA ARG A 4 9.09 18.06 -33.16
C ARG A 4 8.07 16.93 -33.23
N ALA A 5 8.32 15.85 -32.49
CA ALA A 5 7.33 14.78 -32.31
C ALA A 5 6.13 15.33 -31.50
N LEU A 6 4.97 15.41 -32.16
CA LEU A 6 3.67 15.61 -31.52
C LEU A 6 3.32 14.32 -30.77
N LEU A 7 3.48 14.30 -29.45
CA LEU A 7 2.91 13.26 -28.61
C LEU A 7 1.38 13.45 -28.61
N ALA A 8 0.71 12.57 -29.35
CA ALA A 8 -0.74 12.43 -29.31
C ALA A 8 -1.18 12.19 -27.85
N GLY A 9 -2.10 13.02 -27.36
CA GLY A 9 -2.73 12.82 -26.06
C GLY A 9 -3.42 11.45 -26.00
N PRO A 10 -3.54 10.84 -24.80
CA PRO A 10 -4.15 9.53 -24.66
C PRO A 10 -5.58 9.54 -25.19
N SER A 11 -5.85 8.70 -26.19
CA SER A 11 -7.19 8.49 -26.73
C SER A 11 -8.13 7.94 -25.65
N ARG A 12 -9.40 8.36 -25.68
CA ARG A 12 -10.49 7.94 -24.79
C ARG A 12 -10.73 6.41 -24.70
N SER A 13 -10.00 5.60 -25.47
CA SER A 13 -10.07 4.14 -25.52
C SER A 13 -9.15 3.42 -24.53
N ASN A 14 -8.34 4.13 -23.73
CA ASN A 14 -7.42 3.54 -22.74
C ASN A 14 -7.94 3.59 -21.28
N LEU A 15 -9.24 3.78 -21.06
CA LEU A 15 -9.80 3.63 -19.71
C LEU A 15 -9.82 2.13 -19.37
N PRO A 16 -9.25 1.70 -18.23
CA PRO A 16 -9.33 0.31 -17.81
C PRO A 16 -10.81 -0.09 -17.70
N ASP A 17 -11.17 -1.21 -18.32
CA ASP A 17 -12.51 -1.82 -18.24
C ASP A 17 -12.91 -2.01 -16.76
N TYR A 18 -13.69 -1.04 -16.27
CA TYR A 18 -14.02 -0.85 -14.86
C TYR A 18 -15.00 -1.93 -14.37
N HIS A 19 -15.73 -2.57 -15.29
CA HIS A 19 -16.71 -3.61 -14.99
C HIS A 19 -16.08 -4.88 -14.39
N ASN A 20 -14.79 -5.12 -14.66
CA ASN A 20 -14.07 -6.29 -14.17
C ASN A 20 -12.99 -5.97 -13.12
N TYR A 21 -12.92 -4.72 -12.65
CA TYR A 21 -11.88 -4.26 -11.73
C TYR A 21 -11.83 -5.07 -10.41
N PRO A 22 -12.96 -5.37 -9.73
CA PRO A 22 -12.94 -6.17 -8.51
C PRO A 22 -12.44 -7.60 -8.73
N GLN A 23 -12.77 -8.20 -9.88
CA GLN A 23 -12.31 -9.54 -10.22
C GLN A 23 -10.81 -9.57 -10.50
N LYS A 24 -10.29 -8.57 -11.24
CA LYS A 24 -8.85 -8.44 -11.50
C LYS A 24 -8.06 -8.22 -10.21
N GLN A 25 -8.58 -7.41 -9.30
CA GLN A 25 -8.00 -7.22 -7.97
C GLN A 25 -7.98 -8.52 -7.15
N ALA A 26 -9.08 -9.28 -7.14
CA ALA A 26 -9.13 -10.59 -6.47
C ALA A 26 -8.17 -11.61 -7.11
N ASP A 27 -8.10 -11.64 -8.44
CA ASP A 27 -7.17 -12.52 -9.18
C ASP A 27 -5.70 -12.15 -8.92
N ALA A 28 -5.38 -10.87 -8.72
CA ALA A 28 -4.06 -10.45 -8.28
C ALA A 28 -3.72 -11.00 -6.90
N LEU A 29 -4.66 -10.96 -5.95
CA LEU A 29 -4.49 -11.57 -4.63
C LEU A 29 -4.37 -13.11 -4.68
N VAL A 30 -4.99 -13.76 -5.67
CA VAL A 30 -4.83 -15.21 -5.90
C VAL A 30 -3.42 -15.54 -6.38
N LYS A 31 -2.87 -14.74 -7.31
CA LYS A 31 -1.52 -14.95 -7.83
C LYS A 31 -0.45 -14.93 -6.74
N VAL A 32 -0.62 -14.03 -5.77
CA VAL A 32 0.31 -13.87 -4.64
C VAL A 32 -0.02 -14.81 -3.46
N GLY A 33 -1.00 -15.71 -3.62
CA GLY A 33 -1.36 -16.71 -2.61
C GLY A 33 -2.16 -16.19 -1.41
N LEU A 34 -2.68 -14.96 -1.45
CA LEU A 34 -3.51 -14.39 -0.38
C LEU A 34 -4.99 -14.81 -0.48
N LEU A 35 -5.45 -15.16 -1.69
CA LEU A 35 -6.77 -15.72 -1.92
C LEU A 35 -6.67 -17.07 -2.63
N ALA A 36 -7.63 -17.96 -2.36
CA ALA A 36 -7.91 -19.13 -3.17
C ALA A 36 -9.12 -18.85 -4.08
N LYS A 37 -9.05 -19.30 -5.33
CA LYS A 37 -10.12 -19.17 -6.32
C LYS A 37 -10.73 -20.53 -6.60
N GLN A 38 -12.05 -20.63 -6.51
CA GLN A 38 -12.79 -21.84 -6.85
C GLN A 38 -13.89 -21.52 -7.86
N PRO A 39 -14.10 -22.35 -8.89
CA PRO A 39 -15.25 -22.22 -9.78
C PRO A 39 -16.55 -22.29 -8.97
N ALA A 40 -17.46 -21.36 -9.24
CA ALA A 40 -18.74 -21.31 -8.56
C ALA A 40 -19.85 -20.93 -9.54
N ARG A 41 -21.08 -21.26 -9.17
CA ARG A 41 -22.26 -20.68 -9.81
C ARG A 41 -22.73 -19.51 -8.97
N VAL A 42 -22.87 -18.35 -9.60
CA VAL A 42 -23.21 -17.09 -8.92
C VAL A 42 -24.55 -16.61 -9.46
N LYS A 43 -25.40 -16.10 -8.58
CA LYS A 43 -26.65 -15.47 -9.01
C LYS A 43 -26.35 -14.07 -9.51
N ASP A 44 -26.72 -13.79 -10.75
CA ASP A 44 -26.75 -12.46 -11.33
C ASP A 44 -28.22 -12.13 -11.63
N GLY A 45 -28.83 -11.37 -10.72
CA GLY A 45 -30.29 -11.17 -10.69
C GLY A 45 -31.06 -12.50 -10.59
N VAL A 46 -31.81 -12.82 -11.65
CA VAL A 46 -32.64 -14.04 -11.73
C VAL A 46 -31.89 -15.23 -12.35
N GLN A 47 -30.74 -14.98 -12.98
CA GLN A 47 -29.98 -16.00 -13.70
C GLN A 47 -28.84 -16.54 -12.84
N THR A 48 -28.49 -17.80 -13.06
CA THR A 48 -27.32 -18.41 -12.44
C THR A 48 -26.23 -18.53 -13.51
N VAL A 49 -25.14 -17.79 -13.33
CA VAL A 49 -24.02 -17.74 -14.26
C VAL A 49 -22.78 -18.41 -13.67
N SER A 50 -21.87 -18.84 -14.54
CA SER A 50 -20.56 -19.33 -14.11
C SER A 50 -19.73 -18.15 -13.60
N GLY A 51 -19.16 -18.29 -12.40
CA GLY A 51 -18.32 -17.29 -11.78
C GLY A 51 -17.27 -17.93 -10.89
N SER A 52 -16.74 -17.16 -9.95
CA SER A 52 -15.69 -17.62 -9.04
C SER A 52 -15.99 -17.21 -7.61
N ARG A 53 -15.76 -18.14 -6.69
CA ARG A 53 -15.75 -17.87 -5.26
C ARG A 53 -14.30 -17.68 -4.82
N TYR A 54 -14.08 -16.63 -4.04
CA TYR A 54 -12.79 -16.33 -3.45
C TYR A 54 -12.84 -16.57 -1.94
N SER A 55 -11.79 -17.12 -1.37
CA SER A 55 -11.64 -17.31 0.07
C SER A 55 -10.23 -16.94 0.52
N LEU A 56 -10.10 -16.43 1.75
CA LEU A 56 -8.79 -16.14 2.34
C LEU A 56 -8.00 -17.42 2.56
N THR A 57 -6.72 -17.40 2.20
CA THR A 57 -5.73 -18.40 2.64
C THR A 57 -5.28 -18.09 4.07
N ASP A 58 -4.44 -18.94 4.66
CA ASP A 58 -3.82 -18.65 5.95
C ASP A 58 -2.93 -17.40 5.88
N GLU A 59 -2.17 -17.26 4.80
CA GLU A 59 -1.34 -16.09 4.49
C GLU A 59 -2.22 -14.85 4.28
N GLY A 60 -3.32 -14.99 3.55
CA GLY A 60 -4.35 -13.96 3.38
C GLY A 60 -4.89 -13.44 4.72
N ARG A 61 -5.20 -14.33 5.66
CA ARG A 61 -5.66 -13.96 7.00
C ARG A 61 -4.59 -13.22 7.80
N LYS A 62 -3.32 -13.64 7.71
CA LYS A 62 -2.20 -12.97 8.39
C LYS A 62 -1.93 -11.58 7.80
N ALA A 63 -2.08 -11.43 6.48
CA ALA A 63 -1.87 -10.17 5.78
C ALA A 63 -3.01 -9.16 6.01
N TYR A 64 -4.24 -9.66 6.19
CA TYR A 64 -5.43 -8.82 6.36
C TYR A 64 -5.49 -8.16 7.74
N ARG A 65 -5.49 -6.83 7.79
CA ARG A 65 -5.72 -6.06 9.01
C ARG A 65 -7.18 -5.63 9.11
N THR A 66 -7.83 -5.96 10.21
CA THR A 66 -9.20 -5.52 10.49
C THR A 66 -9.30 -4.03 10.85
N MET A 67 -8.23 -3.37 11.34
CA MET A 67 -8.15 -1.92 11.65
C MET A 67 -6.70 -1.41 11.92
N SER A 68 -6.25 -0.33 11.22
CA SER A 68 -5.13 0.65 11.53
C SER A 68 -3.62 0.29 11.28
N PRO A 69 -2.66 1.23 11.03
CA PRO A 69 -2.71 2.70 10.92
C PRO A 69 -2.28 3.32 9.56
N ALA A 70 -2.14 2.54 8.48
CA ALA A 70 -2.15 3.16 7.16
C ALA A 70 -3.62 3.43 6.84
N GLU A 71 -4.07 4.70 6.90
CA GLU A 71 -5.48 5.10 6.77
C GLU A 71 -6.21 4.47 5.56
N ASN A 72 -5.47 3.96 4.57
CA ASN A 72 -6.00 3.41 3.33
C ASN A 72 -5.57 1.96 3.01
N SER A 73 -4.87 1.23 3.91
CA SER A 73 -4.44 -0.16 3.62
C SER A 73 -5.01 -1.23 4.52
N ARG A 74 -5.63 -2.23 3.89
CA ARG A 74 -6.09 -3.47 4.55
C ARG A 74 -5.01 -4.57 4.56
N LEU A 75 -3.84 -4.33 3.96
CA LEU A 75 -2.76 -5.30 3.85
C LEU A 75 -1.53 -4.88 4.66
N CYS A 76 -0.87 -5.84 5.29
CA CYS A 76 0.36 -5.63 6.08
C CYS A 76 1.59 -6.20 5.36
N GLY A 77 2.30 -5.37 4.60
CA GLY A 77 3.53 -5.73 3.87
C GLY A 77 4.79 -5.95 4.73
N GLY A 78 4.65 -6.11 6.05
CA GLY A 78 5.76 -6.32 6.98
C GLY A 78 5.85 -5.26 8.08
N LYS A 79 6.98 -5.22 8.78
CA LYS A 79 7.28 -4.23 9.83
C LYS A 79 8.21 -3.16 9.29
N SER A 80 8.06 -1.93 9.76
CA SER A 80 9.02 -0.85 9.49
C SER A 80 10.07 -0.78 10.59
N LYS A 81 11.32 -0.54 10.20
CA LYS A 81 12.44 -0.23 11.09
C LYS A 81 13.12 1.05 10.60
N VAL A 82 13.32 2.03 11.47
CA VAL A 82 14.11 3.22 11.14
C VAL A 82 15.58 2.81 10.98
N VAL A 83 16.19 3.23 9.88
CA VAL A 83 17.62 3.01 9.59
C VAL A 83 18.40 4.26 9.98
N GLU A 84 17.95 5.42 9.52
CA GLU A 84 18.65 6.70 9.69
C GLU A 84 17.66 7.85 9.79
N ILE A 85 17.95 8.84 10.64
CA ILE A 85 17.26 10.12 10.65
C ILE A 85 17.99 11.05 9.67
N THR A 86 17.31 11.47 8.61
CA THR A 86 17.90 12.28 7.53
C THR A 86 17.74 13.77 7.76
N SER A 87 16.72 14.19 8.52
CA SER A 87 16.54 15.59 8.92
C SER A 87 15.66 15.70 10.15
N ALA A 88 16.05 16.55 11.09
CA ALA A 88 15.24 16.97 12.21
C ALA A 88 15.62 18.43 12.54
N ILE A 89 14.76 19.37 12.16
CA ILE A 89 15.00 20.80 12.39
C ILE A 89 14.11 21.24 13.53
N ALA A 90 14.74 21.57 14.66
CA ALA A 90 14.06 22.15 15.82
C ALA A 90 14.23 23.67 15.84
N PRO A 91 13.24 24.41 16.36
CA PRO A 91 13.40 25.85 16.62
C PRO A 91 14.44 26.10 17.73
N ASP A 92 15.02 27.30 17.76
CA ASP A 92 16.08 27.70 18.71
C ASP A 92 15.65 27.58 20.18
N LYS A 93 14.35 27.69 20.45
CA LYS A 93 13.74 27.41 21.76
C LYS A 93 12.71 26.31 21.60
N VAL A 94 12.88 25.25 22.38
CA VAL A 94 11.98 24.09 22.42
C VAL A 94 11.31 24.04 23.79
N GLU A 95 9.99 24.11 23.80
CA GLU A 95 9.15 24.00 25.00
C GLU A 95 8.21 22.79 24.89
N ILE A 96 7.66 22.32 26.01
CA ILE A 96 6.63 21.26 25.99
C ILE A 96 5.46 21.71 25.09
N GLY A 97 5.04 20.83 24.17
CA GLY A 97 4.07 21.10 23.12
C GLY A 97 4.69 21.42 21.76
N THR A 98 6.00 21.70 21.69
CA THR A 98 6.72 21.92 20.43
C THR A 98 6.64 20.66 19.57
N SER A 99 6.24 20.82 18.31
CA SER A 99 6.19 19.72 17.33
C SER A 99 7.17 19.97 16.21
N ILE A 100 7.94 18.95 15.84
CA ILE A 100 8.90 19.01 14.74
C ILE A 100 8.66 17.86 13.77
N GLU A 101 8.95 18.10 12.50
CA GLU A 101 8.99 17.06 11.48
C GLU A 101 10.36 16.37 11.54
N VAL A 102 10.35 15.05 11.72
CA VAL A 102 11.55 14.20 11.65
C VAL A 102 11.46 13.35 10.41
N ARG A 103 12.35 13.62 9.44
CA ARG A 103 12.51 12.83 8.22
C ARG A 103 13.50 11.71 8.47
N TYR A 104 13.20 10.53 7.92
CA TYR A 104 14.02 9.35 8.11
C TYR A 104 14.02 8.44 6.88
N THR A 105 15.07 7.65 6.77
CA THR A 105 15.11 6.46 5.93
C THR A 105 14.73 5.26 6.77
N GLY A 106 13.69 4.55 6.35
CA GLY A 106 13.22 3.31 6.94
C GLY A 106 13.55 2.12 6.06
N LYS A 107 13.48 0.93 6.65
CA LYS A 107 13.57 -0.36 5.97
C LYS A 107 12.41 -1.25 6.38
N VAL A 108 11.81 -1.94 5.42
CA VAL A 108 10.83 -3.00 5.69
C VAL A 108 11.60 -4.25 6.13
N VAL A 109 11.21 -4.79 7.28
CA VAL A 109 11.71 -6.05 7.84
C VAL A 109 10.55 -7.03 7.96
N ASP A 110 10.87 -8.33 7.99
CA ASP A 110 9.88 -9.40 7.95
C ASP A 110 8.91 -9.27 6.76
N ARG A 111 9.43 -8.80 5.61
CA ARG A 111 8.64 -8.62 4.40
C ARG A 111 8.16 -9.98 3.90
N PRO A 112 6.84 -10.21 3.79
CA PRO A 112 6.35 -11.48 3.30
C PRO A 112 6.58 -11.58 1.79
N GLY A 113 6.83 -12.79 1.29
CA GLY A 113 7.17 -13.00 -0.12
C GLY A 113 6.11 -12.54 -1.13
N TRP A 114 4.87 -12.38 -0.71
CA TRP A 114 3.77 -11.87 -1.55
C TRP A 114 3.85 -10.34 -1.81
N ASP A 115 4.58 -9.59 -0.98
CA ASP A 115 4.63 -8.12 -1.00
C ASP A 115 5.65 -7.56 -2.01
N ASP A 116 6.43 -8.42 -2.67
CA ASP A 116 7.38 -8.02 -3.72
C ASP A 116 6.75 -8.01 -5.13
N GLU A 117 5.45 -8.25 -5.23
CA GLU A 117 4.85 -8.47 -6.54
C GLU A 117 4.40 -7.17 -7.21
N ALA A 118 5.03 -6.86 -8.34
CA ALA A 118 4.58 -5.87 -9.31
C ALA A 118 3.10 -6.06 -9.73
N VAL A 119 2.55 -7.26 -9.50
CA VAL A 119 1.16 -7.65 -9.73
C VAL A 119 0.17 -6.92 -8.82
N LEU A 120 0.56 -6.55 -7.59
CA LEU A 120 -0.34 -5.91 -6.63
C LEU A 120 -0.40 -4.39 -6.78
N ARG A 121 0.72 -3.74 -7.15
CA ARG A 121 0.81 -2.27 -7.26
C ARG A 121 -0.30 -1.59 -8.08
N PRO A 122 -0.80 -2.15 -9.20
CA PRO A 122 -1.89 -1.54 -9.96
C PRO A 122 -3.25 -1.51 -9.24
N PHE A 123 -3.42 -2.37 -8.23
CA PHE A 123 -4.68 -2.57 -7.51
C PHE A 123 -4.62 -2.17 -6.03
N PHE A 124 -3.41 -2.09 -5.47
CA PHE A 124 -3.14 -1.77 -4.08
C PHE A 124 -2.06 -0.69 -4.01
N PRO A 125 -2.35 0.55 -4.46
CA PRO A 125 -1.40 1.67 -4.45
C PRO A 125 -0.93 2.06 -3.04
N GLU A 126 -1.65 1.63 -2.01
CA GLU A 126 -1.30 1.82 -0.61
C GLU A 126 -0.15 0.93 -0.11
N LEU A 127 0.29 -0.05 -0.90
CA LEU A 127 1.49 -0.82 -0.60
C LEU A 127 2.72 0.09 -0.71
N LEU A 128 3.58 0.05 0.31
CA LEU A 128 4.79 0.85 0.38
C LEU A 128 5.70 0.53 -0.82
N SER A 129 5.95 1.54 -1.66
CA SER A 129 6.98 1.44 -2.69
C SER A 129 8.35 1.54 -2.02
N THR A 130 9.13 0.48 -2.13
CA THR A 130 10.48 0.39 -1.58
C THR A 130 11.50 0.16 -2.68
N THR A 131 12.74 0.60 -2.44
CA THR A 131 13.92 0.25 -3.23
C THR A 131 14.90 -0.47 -2.32
N ASN A 132 15.19 -1.75 -2.60
CA ASN A 132 15.99 -2.61 -1.70
C ASN A 132 15.42 -2.64 -0.26
N ASP A 133 14.09 -2.76 -0.14
CA ASP A 133 13.30 -2.67 1.09
C ASP A 133 13.38 -1.33 1.84
N GLN A 134 14.08 -0.33 1.29
CA GLN A 134 14.20 0.98 1.91
C GLN A 134 13.16 1.96 1.36
N PHE A 135 12.74 2.88 2.22
CA PHE A 135 11.81 3.95 1.91
C PHE A 135 12.17 5.21 2.70
N ASN A 136 11.80 6.37 2.17
CA ASN A 136 11.89 7.63 2.89
C ASN A 136 10.51 7.99 3.44
N ASN A 137 10.46 8.46 4.68
CA ASN A 137 9.22 8.90 5.30
C ASN A 137 9.52 9.97 6.36
N TYR A 138 8.47 10.50 6.99
CA TYR A 138 8.58 11.41 8.10
C TYR A 138 7.56 11.08 9.17
N ASN A 139 7.83 11.52 10.40
CA ASN A 139 6.87 11.56 11.49
C ASN A 139 6.86 12.97 12.08
N ILE A 140 5.72 13.37 12.62
CA ILE A 140 5.66 14.51 13.53
C ILE A 140 5.95 13.97 14.93
N VAL A 141 6.89 14.59 15.63
CA VAL A 141 7.15 14.31 17.04
C VAL A 141 6.87 15.55 17.86
N THR A 142 6.18 15.35 18.98
CA THR A 142 5.83 16.43 19.92
C THR A 142 6.60 16.24 21.21
N LEU A 143 7.22 17.31 21.72
CA LEU A 143 7.87 17.30 23.02
C LEU A 143 6.81 17.29 24.12
N THR A 144 6.77 16.24 24.92
CA THR A 144 5.91 16.11 26.09
C THR A 144 6.73 16.25 27.37
N LYS A 145 6.06 16.15 28.53
CA LYS A 145 6.75 16.10 29.84
C LYS A 145 7.68 14.88 29.98
N ASP A 146 7.38 13.81 29.24
CA ASP A 146 8.12 12.54 29.29
C ASP A 146 9.13 12.40 28.14
N GLY A 147 9.33 13.47 27.36
CA GLY A 147 10.22 13.49 26.19
C GLY A 147 9.46 13.54 24.86
N TRP A 148 10.17 13.31 23.77
CA TRP A 148 9.61 13.33 22.42
C TRP A 148 8.74 12.11 22.14
N THR A 149 7.50 12.34 21.71
CA THR A 149 6.57 11.27 21.34
C THR A 149 6.16 11.42 19.88
N VAL A 150 6.01 10.30 19.17
CA VAL A 150 5.43 10.29 17.82
C VAL A 150 3.94 10.62 17.94
N THR A 151 3.51 11.61 17.17
CA THR A 151 2.11 12.05 17.12
C THR A 151 1.58 11.71 15.74
N HIS A 152 0.51 10.90 15.70
CA HIS A 152 -0.19 10.48 14.49
C HIS A 152 -1.36 11.42 14.19
#